data_AF-A0A0K2JB44-F1
#
_entry.id   AF-A0A0K2JB44-F1
#
_cell.length_a   1.000
_cell.length_b   1.000
_cell.length_c   1.000
_cell.angle_alpha   90.00
_cell.angle_beta   90.00
_cell.angle_gamma   90.00
#
_symmetry.space_group_name_H-M   'P 1'
#
loop_
_entity.id
_entity.type
_entity.pdbx_description
1 polymer ?
#
loop_
_entity_poly.entity_id
_entity_poly.type
_entity_poly.pdbx_seq_one_letter_code
_entity_poly.pdbx_strand_id
1 'polypeptide(L)'
;MENNHTNMRKNRKLRISKKKVMFFCIIPMIVIGIIFSVVTYINNKQEKAIVKEKEEEDNIFRINPIKNPQVTYYNFRGEEYPDWAKFGMTRSNGIRAHQGIDIFAVPGTDVFAVLDGKIVDLYVDKLGYGLNFYMEVDPKELEKIKRKNYKPKAGSGEETYGSNYEPGMQIKYLRYCHLSEVNVKVGDTVKAGQVIAKTGVTGNASGTRAPHLHFEIAYEMRGKGLVNRVDPEMYFKIKNGNELSKEEKKAQLEATHLIWKEDKKYYEGYRLASVFMDEENERRLKEEEEKNKKSLNNIKGTKGKKRSKRK
;
A
#
# COMPACT_ATOMS: atom_id res chain seq x y z
N MET A 1 -71.10 -72.64 31.86
CA MET A 1 -70.50 -72.01 30.67
C MET A 1 -70.76 -70.52 30.77
N GLU A 2 -70.11 -69.84 31.70
CA GLU A 2 -68.74 -69.29 31.68
C GLU A 2 -68.77 -67.80 31.31
N ASN A 3 -68.45 -66.98 32.32
CA ASN A 3 -68.39 -65.53 32.31
C ASN A 3 -67.23 -65.04 31.45
N ASN A 4 -67.49 -64.09 30.54
CA ASN A 4 -66.44 -63.29 29.93
C ASN A 4 -66.53 -61.84 30.39
N HIS A 5 -65.81 -61.55 31.48
CA HIS A 5 -65.48 -60.20 31.91
C HIS A 5 -64.46 -59.61 30.93
N THR A 6 -64.89 -58.68 30.08
CA THR A 6 -63.96 -57.88 29.27
C THR A 6 -63.61 -56.57 29.98
N ASN A 7 -62.30 -56.34 30.00
CA ASN A 7 -61.53 -55.39 30.77
C ASN A 7 -61.82 -53.92 30.33
N MET A 8 -62.38 -53.09 31.22
CA MET A 8 -62.40 -51.63 31.06
C MET A 8 -61.00 -51.06 31.31
N ARG A 9 -60.17 -50.98 30.26
CA ARG A 9 -58.92 -50.21 30.30
C ARG A 9 -59.24 -48.73 30.04
N LYS A 10 -59.22 -47.91 31.10
CA LYS A 10 -59.36 -46.45 31.08
C LYS A 10 -58.40 -45.82 30.05
N ASN A 11 -58.94 -45.42 28.89
CA ASN A 11 -58.24 -44.53 27.98
C ASN A 11 -58.35 -43.10 28.54
N ARG A 12 -57.39 -42.69 29.38
CA ARG A 12 -57.19 -41.27 29.73
C ARG A 12 -56.74 -40.55 28.45
N LYS A 13 -57.69 -40.03 27.67
CA LYS A 13 -57.39 -39.02 26.64
C LYS A 13 -56.71 -37.85 27.35
N LEU A 14 -55.43 -37.63 27.05
CA LEU A 14 -54.68 -36.48 27.48
C LEU A 14 -55.36 -35.24 26.87
N ARG A 15 -56.26 -34.62 27.62
CA ARG A 15 -57.00 -33.42 27.18
C ARG A 15 -56.03 -32.24 27.29
N ILE A 16 -55.19 -32.06 26.27
CA ILE A 16 -54.32 -30.89 26.16
C ILE A 16 -55.24 -29.67 26.00
N SER A 17 -55.30 -28.81 27.01
CA SER A 17 -56.16 -27.64 26.96
C SER A 17 -55.73 -26.71 25.82
N LYS A 18 -56.68 -26.05 25.14
CA LYS A 18 -56.38 -25.02 24.13
C LYS A 18 -55.41 -23.95 24.66
N LYS A 19 -55.45 -23.63 25.96
CA LYS A 19 -54.48 -22.75 26.64
C LYS A 19 -53.04 -23.29 26.63
N LYS A 20 -52.84 -24.61 26.73
CA LYS A 20 -51.52 -25.25 26.64
C LYS A 20 -50.99 -25.27 25.19
N VAL A 21 -51.84 -25.53 24.19
CA VAL A 21 -51.45 -25.43 22.76
C VAL A 21 -51.05 -24.00 22.38
N MET A 22 -51.80 -23.01 22.87
CA MET A 22 -51.49 -21.59 22.71
C MET A 22 -50.11 -21.24 23.31
N PHE A 23 -49.79 -21.78 24.49
CA PHE A 23 -48.52 -21.57 25.17
C PHE A 23 -47.34 -22.23 24.43
N PHE A 24 -47.53 -23.43 23.87
CA PHE A 24 -46.48 -24.19 23.19
C PHE A 24 -46.21 -23.76 21.73
N CYS A 25 -47.17 -23.11 21.06
CA CYS A 25 -47.00 -22.72 19.65
C CYS A 25 -46.95 -21.20 19.42
N ILE A 26 -47.70 -20.40 20.19
CA ILE A 26 -47.81 -18.96 19.93
C ILE A 26 -46.69 -18.18 20.64
N ILE A 27 -46.32 -18.56 21.86
CA ILE A 27 -45.24 -17.88 22.60
C ILE A 27 -43.89 -17.99 21.86
N PRO A 28 -43.47 -19.16 21.33
CA PRO A 28 -42.25 -19.23 20.55
C PRO A 28 -42.28 -18.36 19.29
N MET A 29 -43.42 -18.28 18.61
CA MET A 29 -43.59 -17.41 17.42
C MET A 29 -43.45 -15.93 17.77
N ILE A 30 -44.02 -15.49 18.90
CA ILE A 30 -43.86 -14.12 19.40
C ILE A 30 -42.40 -13.85 19.77
N VAL A 31 -41.74 -14.78 20.47
CA VAL A 31 -40.32 -14.67 20.84
C VAL A 31 -39.43 -14.58 19.59
N ILE A 32 -39.68 -15.42 18.57
CA ILE A 32 -38.97 -15.36 17.27
C ILE A 32 -39.22 -14.02 16.58
N GLY A 33 -40.45 -13.50 16.58
CA GLY A 33 -40.77 -12.20 16.00
C GLY A 33 -40.07 -11.04 16.71
N ILE A 34 -39.95 -11.08 18.04
CA ILE A 34 -39.19 -10.10 18.84
C ILE A 34 -37.70 -10.22 18.52
N ILE A 35 -37.14 -11.44 18.49
CA ILE A 35 -35.73 -11.67 18.14
C ILE A 35 -35.44 -11.13 16.74
N PHE A 36 -36.28 -11.46 15.75
CA PHE A 36 -36.14 -10.99 14.38
C PHE A 36 -36.19 -9.46 14.32
N SER A 37 -37.14 -8.83 15.00
CA SER A 37 -37.26 -7.36 15.05
C SER A 37 -36.03 -6.71 15.68
N VAL A 38 -35.51 -7.26 16.79
CA VAL A 38 -34.29 -6.80 17.46
C VAL A 38 -33.07 -6.96 16.57
N VAL A 39 -32.90 -8.12 15.92
CA VAL A 39 -31.79 -8.37 14.98
C VAL A 39 -31.84 -7.39 13.81
N THR A 40 -33.02 -7.18 13.23
CA THR A 40 -33.18 -6.27 12.09
C THR A 40 -32.88 -4.82 12.49
N TYR A 41 -33.34 -4.40 13.67
CA TYR A 41 -33.02 -3.08 14.22
C TYR A 41 -31.52 -2.89 14.47
N ILE A 42 -30.85 -3.89 15.05
CA ILE A 42 -29.40 -3.87 15.29
C ILE A 42 -28.64 -3.77 13.96
N ASN A 43 -29.00 -4.60 12.97
CA ASN A 43 -28.37 -4.58 11.65
C ASN A 43 -28.52 -3.22 10.97
N ASN A 44 -29.74 -2.65 10.95
CA ASN A 44 -29.98 -1.32 10.38
C ASN A 44 -29.19 -0.22 11.11
N LYS A 45 -29.03 -0.32 12.43
CA LYS A 45 -28.24 0.64 13.21
C LYS A 45 -26.75 0.52 12.88
N GLN A 46 -26.23 -0.70 12.74
CA GLN A 46 -24.85 -0.93 12.30
C GLN A 46 -24.62 -0.40 10.89
N GLU A 47 -25.52 -0.68 9.95
CA GLU A 47 -25.42 -0.19 8.57
C GLU A 47 -25.42 1.34 8.51
N LYS A 48 -26.33 2.00 9.23
CA LYS A 48 -26.35 3.48 9.34
C LYS A 48 -25.06 4.04 9.95
N ALA A 49 -24.49 3.37 10.95
CA ALA A 49 -23.21 3.77 11.54
C ALA A 49 -22.06 3.65 10.53
N ILE A 50 -21.99 2.54 9.78
CA ILE A 50 -21.00 2.30 8.73
C ILE A 50 -21.12 3.35 7.61
N VAL A 51 -22.34 3.66 7.16
CA VAL A 51 -22.59 4.67 6.12
C VAL A 51 -22.14 6.05 6.60
N LYS A 52 -22.55 6.46 7.81
CA LYS A 52 -22.15 7.75 8.39
C LYS A 52 -20.63 7.86 8.53
N GLU A 53 -19.98 6.79 8.98
CA GLU A 53 -18.54 6.76 9.16
C GLU A 53 -17.79 6.83 7.83
N LYS A 54 -18.31 6.16 6.79
CA LYS A 54 -17.80 6.25 5.43
C LYS A 54 -17.93 7.66 4.86
N GLU A 55 -19.09 8.31 5.06
CA GLU A 55 -19.30 9.71 4.68
C GLU A 55 -18.33 10.65 5.40
N GLU A 56 -18.12 10.47 6.71
CA GLU A 56 -17.12 11.24 7.47
C GLU A 56 -15.69 11.06 6.90
N GLU A 57 -15.31 9.85 6.48
CA GLU A 57 -14.00 9.58 5.88
C GLU A 57 -13.86 10.19 4.46
N ASP A 58 -14.94 10.18 3.68
CA ASP A 58 -15.02 10.78 2.34
C ASP A 58 -14.94 12.32 2.39
N ASN A 59 -15.37 12.94 3.50
CA ASN A 59 -15.33 14.39 3.70
C ASN A 59 -13.95 14.95 4.10
N ILE A 60 -12.98 14.10 4.44
CA ILE A 60 -11.61 14.56 4.74
C ILE A 60 -10.90 14.92 3.42
N PHE A 61 -10.65 16.21 3.22
CA PHE A 61 -9.89 16.71 2.08
C PHE A 61 -8.44 16.25 2.13
N ARG A 62 -7.94 15.71 1.01
CA ARG A 62 -6.57 15.19 0.87
C ARG A 62 -5.98 15.68 -0.44
N ILE A 63 -4.73 16.13 -0.37
CA ILE A 63 -3.93 16.38 -1.55
C ILE A 63 -3.15 15.11 -1.85
N ASN A 64 -3.46 14.49 -2.98
CA ASN A 64 -2.76 13.29 -3.41
C ASN A 64 -1.39 13.65 -3.99
N PRO A 65 -0.38 12.75 -3.88
CA PRO A 65 0.95 13.03 -4.42
C PRO A 65 0.95 13.16 -5.95
N ILE A 66 -0.07 12.61 -6.62
CA ILE A 66 -0.37 12.76 -8.05
C ILE A 66 -1.88 12.93 -8.21
N LYS A 67 -2.32 13.65 -9.24
CA LYS A 67 -3.74 13.74 -9.61
C LYS A 67 -4.32 12.38 -9.96
N ASN A 68 -5.51 12.07 -9.44
CA ASN A 68 -6.23 10.81 -9.71
C ASN A 68 -5.35 9.56 -9.47
N PRO A 69 -4.85 9.35 -8.25
CA PRO A 69 -3.85 8.32 -7.97
C PRO A 69 -4.44 6.92 -8.15
N GLN A 70 -3.66 6.06 -8.81
CA GLN A 70 -4.01 4.67 -9.10
C GLN A 70 -2.85 3.80 -8.70
N VAL A 71 -3.13 2.64 -8.10
CA VAL A 71 -2.11 1.62 -7.89
C VAL A 71 -1.63 1.16 -9.27
N THR A 72 -0.32 0.96 -9.38
CA THR A 72 0.28 0.40 -10.58
C THR A 72 -0.21 -1.05 -10.76
N TYR A 73 -0.99 -1.28 -11.81
CA TYR A 73 -1.70 -2.54 -12.04
C TYR A 73 -0.79 -3.63 -12.63
N TYR A 74 0.23 -3.20 -13.36
CA TYR A 74 1.23 -4.05 -14.01
C TYR A 74 2.57 -3.97 -13.28
N ASN A 75 3.35 -5.06 -13.30
CA ASN A 75 4.69 -5.07 -12.74
C ASN A 75 5.74 -4.53 -13.73
N PHE A 76 7.01 -4.54 -13.30
CA PHE A 76 8.16 -4.11 -14.12
C PHE A 76 8.25 -4.80 -15.50
N ARG A 77 7.71 -6.01 -15.64
CA ARG A 77 7.68 -6.80 -16.88
C ARG A 77 6.42 -6.59 -17.72
N GLY A 78 5.46 -5.79 -17.25
CA GLY A 78 4.16 -5.58 -17.91
C GLY A 78 3.14 -6.68 -17.61
N GLU A 79 3.37 -7.50 -16.59
CA GLU A 79 2.45 -8.57 -16.18
C GLU A 79 1.50 -8.06 -15.10
N GLU A 80 0.24 -8.50 -15.08
CA GLU A 80 -0.77 -8.06 -14.13
C GLU A 80 -0.50 -8.61 -12.71
N TYR A 81 0.00 -7.75 -11.83
CA TYR A 81 0.31 -8.06 -10.43
C TYR A 81 0.11 -6.82 -9.54
N PRO A 82 -1.14 -6.33 -9.39
CA PRO A 82 -1.41 -5.08 -8.66
C PRO A 82 -0.98 -5.14 -7.19
N ASP A 83 -1.02 -6.32 -6.57
CA ASP A 83 -0.61 -6.49 -5.17
C ASP A 83 0.90 -6.19 -4.96
N TRP A 84 1.76 -6.36 -5.98
CA TRP A 84 3.22 -6.09 -5.87
C TRP A 84 3.57 -4.61 -5.77
N ALA A 85 2.64 -3.74 -6.15
CA ALA A 85 2.75 -2.29 -6.03
C ALA A 85 2.36 -1.80 -4.62
N LYS A 86 1.74 -2.64 -3.80
CA LYS A 86 1.23 -2.30 -2.47
C LYS A 86 2.31 -2.40 -1.39
N PHE A 87 2.14 -1.69 -0.29
CA PHE A 87 3.04 -1.72 0.85
C PHE A 87 2.98 -3.08 1.57
N GLY A 88 4.11 -3.56 2.10
CA GLY A 88 4.19 -4.79 2.91
C GLY A 88 5.09 -5.86 2.30
N MET A 89 5.00 -7.10 2.77
CA MET A 89 5.69 -8.27 2.20
C MET A 89 4.96 -8.78 0.94
N THR A 90 4.72 -7.89 -0.01
CA THR A 90 3.85 -8.15 -1.17
C THR A 90 4.61 -8.66 -2.39
N ARG A 91 5.95 -8.59 -2.39
CA ARG A 91 6.78 -8.95 -3.55
C ARG A 91 7.38 -10.34 -3.41
N SER A 92 7.53 -11.02 -4.54
CA SER A 92 8.14 -12.35 -4.61
C SER A 92 7.48 -13.35 -3.64
N ASN A 93 6.14 -13.38 -3.60
CA ASN A 93 5.36 -14.28 -2.75
C ASN A 93 5.69 -14.18 -1.25
N GLY A 94 5.82 -12.97 -0.71
CA GLY A 94 6.12 -12.80 0.73
C GLY A 94 7.60 -12.75 1.08
N ILE A 95 8.51 -12.89 0.12
CA ILE A 95 9.96 -12.94 0.39
C ILE A 95 10.55 -11.52 0.46
N ARG A 96 9.97 -10.57 -0.28
CA ARG A 96 10.51 -9.22 -0.40
C ARG A 96 9.50 -8.17 0.05
N ALA A 97 9.97 -7.27 0.90
CA ALA A 97 9.26 -6.07 1.29
C ALA A 97 9.13 -5.09 0.12
N HIS A 98 7.99 -4.41 0.07
CA HIS A 98 7.79 -3.17 -0.65
C HIS A 98 7.57 -2.04 0.36
N GLN A 99 8.46 -1.04 0.32
CA GLN A 99 8.62 -0.05 1.40
C GLN A 99 7.68 1.16 1.28
N GLY A 100 6.80 1.15 0.29
CA GLY A 100 5.85 2.21 -0.01
C GLY A 100 4.77 1.69 -0.95
N ILE A 101 4.24 2.59 -1.78
CA ILE A 101 3.29 2.26 -2.83
C ILE A 101 3.75 2.79 -4.18
N ASP A 102 3.55 1.99 -5.23
CA ASP A 102 3.82 2.40 -6.61
C ASP A 102 2.53 2.95 -7.23
N ILE A 103 2.47 4.26 -7.40
CA ILE A 103 1.34 4.98 -7.99
C ILE A 103 1.60 5.16 -9.48
N PHE A 104 0.74 4.62 -10.33
CA PHE A 104 0.91 4.68 -11.78
C PHE A 104 1.02 6.13 -12.27
N ALA A 105 2.10 6.43 -12.97
CA ALA A 105 2.33 7.74 -13.56
C ALA A 105 3.44 7.64 -14.62
N VAL A 106 3.15 8.12 -15.83
CA VAL A 106 4.17 8.24 -16.88
C VAL A 106 5.19 9.34 -16.52
N PRO A 107 6.46 9.25 -16.95
CA PRO A 107 7.46 10.29 -16.71
C PRO A 107 6.98 11.69 -17.11
N GLY A 108 7.33 12.70 -16.32
CA GLY A 108 6.92 14.09 -16.54
C GLY A 108 5.61 14.49 -15.87
N THR A 109 4.89 13.55 -15.25
CA THR A 109 3.68 13.83 -14.48
C THR A 109 4.02 14.66 -13.25
N ASP A 110 3.24 15.70 -12.97
CA ASP A 110 3.46 16.56 -11.81
C ASP A 110 3.26 15.79 -10.49
N VAL A 111 4.19 16.02 -9.56
CA VAL A 111 4.17 15.50 -8.19
C VAL A 111 3.90 16.64 -7.23
N PHE A 112 2.96 16.44 -6.32
CA PHE A 112 2.47 17.46 -5.39
C PHE A 112 2.94 17.20 -3.96
N ALA A 113 3.27 18.28 -3.26
CA ALA A 113 3.39 18.24 -1.80
C ALA A 113 2.02 17.88 -1.21
N VAL A 114 1.91 16.76 -0.50
CA VAL A 114 0.62 16.31 0.06
C VAL A 114 0.21 17.10 1.29
N LEU A 115 1.19 17.74 1.95
CA LEU A 115 1.05 18.59 3.13
C LEU A 115 2.08 19.73 3.08
N ASP A 116 1.87 20.74 3.91
CA ASP A 116 2.92 21.69 4.24
C ASP A 116 4.10 20.94 4.88
N GLY A 117 5.32 21.29 4.49
CA GLY A 117 6.49 20.57 4.96
C GLY A 117 7.81 21.21 4.56
N LYS A 118 8.91 20.59 5.02
CA LYS A 118 10.27 21.01 4.74
C LYS A 118 11.03 19.89 4.04
N ILE A 119 11.75 20.20 2.97
CA ILE A 119 12.65 19.25 2.32
C ILE A 119 13.88 19.06 3.19
N VAL A 120 14.05 17.84 3.73
CA VAL A 120 15.13 17.54 4.70
C VAL A 120 16.29 16.80 4.06
N ASP A 121 16.06 16.02 3.01
CA ASP A 121 17.10 15.34 2.27
C ASP A 121 16.74 15.22 0.79
N LEU A 122 17.74 15.24 -0.08
CA LEU A 122 17.59 15.15 -1.54
C LEU A 122 18.90 14.61 -2.11
N TYR A 123 18.81 13.51 -2.83
CA TYR A 123 19.98 12.84 -3.39
C TYR A 123 19.58 11.84 -4.48
N VAL A 124 20.59 11.31 -5.16
CA VAL A 124 20.44 10.26 -6.17
C VAL A 124 20.93 8.93 -5.62
N ASP A 125 20.03 7.97 -5.50
CA ASP A 125 20.33 6.56 -5.26
C ASP A 125 20.31 5.80 -6.59
N LYS A 126 21.48 5.65 -7.23
CA LYS A 126 21.57 5.08 -8.59
C LYS A 126 21.09 3.63 -8.70
N LEU A 127 21.08 2.89 -7.59
CA LEU A 127 20.85 1.44 -7.57
C LEU A 127 19.52 1.07 -6.90
N GLY A 128 18.94 2.01 -6.15
CA GLY A 128 17.60 1.91 -5.59
C GLY A 128 16.70 3.00 -6.15
N TYR A 129 16.45 4.02 -5.35
CA TYR A 129 15.32 4.94 -5.51
C TYR A 129 15.47 6.03 -6.57
N GLY A 130 16.60 6.08 -7.27
CA GLY A 130 16.87 7.11 -8.28
C GLY A 130 16.99 8.50 -7.66
N LEU A 131 16.60 9.52 -8.41
CA LEU A 131 16.43 10.87 -7.87
C LEU A 131 15.24 10.88 -6.92
N ASN A 132 15.50 11.23 -5.67
CA ASN A 132 14.50 11.16 -4.61
C ASN A 132 14.77 12.23 -3.54
N PHE A 133 13.74 12.52 -2.75
CA PHE A 133 13.86 13.39 -1.59
C PHE A 133 12.94 12.96 -0.45
N TYR A 134 13.30 13.39 0.75
CA TYR A 134 12.47 13.30 1.95
C TYR A 134 11.92 14.68 2.30
N MET A 135 10.63 14.72 2.62
CA MET A 135 9.94 15.86 3.17
C MET A 135 9.51 15.53 4.60
N GLU A 136 9.87 16.37 5.55
CA GLU A 136 9.35 16.34 6.92
C GLU A 136 8.08 17.19 7.01
N VAL A 137 7.04 16.65 7.63
CA VAL A 137 5.74 17.31 7.84
C VAL A 137 5.40 17.34 9.33
N ASP A 138 4.42 18.16 9.73
CA ASP A 138 3.89 18.11 11.09
C ASP A 138 3.13 16.77 11.30
N PRO A 139 3.55 15.92 12.25
CA PRO A 139 2.86 14.65 12.54
C PRO A 139 1.38 14.84 12.87
N LYS A 140 1.00 15.96 13.50
CA LYS A 140 -0.39 16.25 13.87
C LYS A 140 -1.25 16.53 12.64
N GLU A 141 -0.72 17.24 11.64
CA GLU A 141 -1.44 17.49 10.39
C GLU A 141 -1.56 16.21 9.55
N LEU A 142 -0.52 15.37 9.55
CA LEU A 142 -0.57 14.06 8.88
C LEU A 142 -1.60 13.13 9.53
N GLU A 143 -1.69 13.09 10.86
CA GLU A 143 -2.66 12.24 11.55
C GLU A 143 -4.11 12.65 11.26
N LYS A 144 -4.40 13.94 11.01
CA LYS A 144 -5.76 14.41 10.64
C LYS A 144 -6.28 13.77 9.35
N ILE A 145 -5.39 13.44 8.41
CA ILE A 145 -5.80 12.86 7.12
C ILE A 145 -5.83 11.33 7.12
N LYS A 146 -5.46 10.69 8.24
CA LYS A 146 -5.47 9.24 8.39
C LYS A 146 -6.88 8.67 8.24
N ARG A 147 -6.99 7.53 7.58
CA ARG A 147 -8.22 6.78 7.34
C ARG A 147 -8.50 5.90 8.54
N LYS A 148 -9.65 6.11 9.18
CA LYS A 148 -10.01 5.45 10.44
C LYS A 148 -10.23 3.94 10.28
N ASN A 149 -10.77 3.51 9.14
CA ASN A 149 -11.17 2.11 8.89
C ASN A 149 -10.37 1.40 7.81
N TYR A 150 -9.18 1.94 7.47
CA TYR A 150 -8.32 1.27 6.53
C TYR A 150 -7.87 -0.09 7.05
N LYS A 151 -7.99 -1.11 6.21
CA LYS A 151 -7.48 -2.46 6.47
C LYS A 151 -6.76 -2.96 5.22
N PRO A 152 -5.54 -3.49 5.36
CA PRO A 152 -4.83 -4.10 4.24
C PRO A 152 -5.60 -5.31 3.71
N LYS A 153 -5.42 -5.63 2.44
CA LYS A 153 -6.08 -6.79 1.80
C LYS A 153 -5.59 -8.09 2.44
N ALA A 154 -6.50 -8.85 3.06
CA ALA A 154 -6.15 -10.11 3.71
C ALA A 154 -5.49 -11.11 2.72
N GLY A 155 -4.38 -11.74 3.14
CA GLY A 155 -3.68 -12.76 2.36
C GLY A 155 -2.80 -12.24 1.21
N SER A 156 -2.69 -10.92 1.02
CA SER A 156 -1.87 -10.29 -0.04
C SER A 156 -0.41 -10.04 0.36
N GLY A 157 -0.10 -10.14 1.66
CA GLY A 157 1.18 -9.69 2.23
C GLY A 157 1.21 -8.19 2.56
N GLU A 158 0.10 -7.47 2.35
CA GLU A 158 -0.05 -6.08 2.78
C GLU A 158 0.01 -5.95 4.31
N GLU A 159 0.65 -4.89 4.80
CA GLU A 159 0.80 -4.56 6.21
C GLU A 159 0.35 -3.11 6.47
N THR A 160 0.24 -2.69 7.73
CA THR A 160 -0.10 -1.28 8.05
C THR A 160 1.11 -0.49 8.49
N TYR A 161 1.98 -1.13 9.27
CA TYR A 161 3.17 -0.51 9.82
C TYR A 161 4.36 -1.44 9.65
N GLY A 162 5.55 -0.85 9.67
CA GLY A 162 6.81 -1.57 9.75
C GLY A 162 6.97 -2.39 11.01
N SER A 163 7.87 -3.37 10.95
CA SER A 163 8.11 -4.36 12.00
C SER A 163 8.52 -3.80 13.36
N ASN A 164 8.99 -2.55 13.42
CA ASN A 164 9.43 -1.88 14.64
C ASN A 164 8.53 -0.73 15.08
N TYR A 165 7.29 -0.69 14.57
CA TYR A 165 6.34 0.33 14.97
C TYR A 165 5.84 0.09 16.40
N GLU A 166 5.86 1.16 17.19
CA GLU A 166 5.26 1.21 18.53
C GLU A 166 4.20 2.31 18.59
N PRO A 167 3.07 2.09 19.31
CA PRO A 167 2.08 3.14 19.52
C PRO A 167 2.69 4.41 20.12
N GLY A 168 2.45 5.55 19.48
CA GLY A 168 2.96 6.86 19.91
C GLY A 168 4.19 7.35 19.13
N MET A 169 4.81 6.51 18.29
CA MET A 169 5.83 6.96 17.36
C MET A 169 5.25 8.01 16.39
N GLN A 170 6.00 9.10 16.19
CA GLN A 170 5.58 10.20 15.32
C GLN A 170 5.91 9.88 13.87
N ILE A 171 4.87 9.75 13.05
CA ILE A 171 4.98 9.56 11.60
C ILE A 171 5.07 10.95 10.96
N LYS A 172 6.13 11.21 10.21
CA LYS A 172 6.44 12.58 9.77
C LYS A 172 7.30 12.72 8.51
N TYR A 173 7.82 11.62 7.98
CA TYR A 173 8.62 11.66 6.76
C TYR A 173 7.85 11.09 5.59
N LEU A 174 7.87 11.84 4.50
CA LEU A 174 7.29 11.46 3.22
C LEU A 174 8.41 11.38 2.20
N ARG A 175 8.40 10.35 1.37
CA ARG A 175 9.44 10.16 0.35
C ARG A 175 8.84 10.02 -1.03
N TYR A 176 9.47 10.70 -1.98
CA TYR A 176 9.10 10.69 -3.39
C TYR A 176 10.31 10.21 -4.19
N CYS A 177 10.11 9.16 -5.00
CA CYS A 177 11.21 8.42 -5.63
C CYS A 177 11.03 8.27 -7.14
N HIS A 178 12.09 7.81 -7.80
CA HIS A 178 12.18 7.58 -9.25
C HIS A 178 11.95 8.85 -10.08
N LEU A 179 12.14 10.02 -9.49
CA LEU A 179 11.82 11.31 -10.11
C LEU A 179 12.70 11.58 -11.34
N SER A 180 12.19 12.37 -12.28
CA SER A 180 12.98 12.89 -13.41
C SER A 180 13.51 14.30 -13.15
N GLU A 181 12.75 15.09 -12.38
CA GLU A 181 13.02 16.49 -12.08
C GLU A 181 12.51 16.83 -10.68
N VAL A 182 13.21 17.72 -9.98
CA VAL A 182 12.81 18.29 -8.69
C VAL A 182 12.93 19.80 -8.74
N ASN A 183 11.89 20.49 -8.28
CA ASN A 183 11.77 21.95 -8.33
C ASN A 183 12.09 22.59 -6.96
N VAL A 184 12.68 21.81 -6.06
CA VAL A 184 12.93 22.15 -4.65
C VAL A 184 14.34 21.73 -4.25
N LYS A 185 14.85 22.31 -3.18
CA LYS A 185 16.16 22.05 -2.60
C LYS A 185 16.04 21.72 -1.11
N VAL A 186 17.06 21.06 -0.56
CA VAL A 186 17.13 20.82 0.88
C VAL A 186 17.09 22.14 1.62
N GLY A 187 16.20 22.23 2.62
CA GLY A 187 15.94 23.43 3.40
C GLY A 187 14.68 24.18 2.99
N ASP A 188 14.19 23.97 1.75
CA ASP A 188 12.98 24.64 1.27
C ASP A 188 11.76 24.21 2.07
N THR A 189 10.87 25.18 2.33
CA THR A 189 9.52 24.92 2.86
C THR A 189 8.53 24.97 1.70
N VAL A 190 7.61 24.01 1.66
CA VAL A 190 6.62 23.87 0.59
C VAL A 190 5.20 23.90 1.17
N LYS A 191 4.23 24.25 0.33
CA LYS A 191 2.81 24.25 0.68
C LYS A 191 2.09 23.06 0.08
N ALA A 192 1.12 22.53 0.82
CA ALA A 192 0.25 21.46 0.33
C ALA A 192 -0.37 21.87 -1.03
N GLY A 193 -0.24 21.01 -2.05
CA GLY A 193 -0.71 21.25 -3.41
C GLY A 193 0.30 21.95 -4.33
N GLN A 194 1.47 22.36 -3.82
CA GLN A 194 2.57 22.86 -4.65
C GLN A 194 3.13 21.72 -5.52
N VAL A 195 3.39 22.00 -6.80
CA VAL A 195 4.17 21.10 -7.66
C VAL A 195 5.64 21.18 -7.24
N ILE A 196 6.20 20.05 -6.79
CA ILE A 196 7.54 19.98 -6.21
C ILE A 196 8.51 19.12 -7.03
N ALA A 197 7.98 18.28 -7.93
CA ALA A 197 8.78 17.40 -8.76
C ALA A 197 7.98 16.92 -9.98
N LYS A 198 8.66 16.18 -10.85
CA LYS A 198 8.05 15.37 -11.91
C LYS A 198 8.44 13.91 -11.76
N THR A 199 7.48 13.02 -12.01
CA THR A 199 7.72 11.58 -12.03
C THR A 199 8.74 11.21 -13.10
N GLY A 200 9.39 10.07 -12.92
CA GLY A 200 10.35 9.53 -13.87
C GLY A 200 10.43 8.02 -13.74
N VAL A 201 11.58 7.48 -14.14
CA VAL A 201 11.95 6.06 -13.98
C VAL A 201 13.42 5.94 -13.58
N THR A 202 13.93 6.88 -12.78
CA THR A 202 15.35 6.89 -12.38
C THR A 202 15.64 5.79 -11.34
N GLY A 203 16.89 5.34 -11.28
CA GLY A 203 17.31 4.25 -10.38
C GLY A 203 16.83 2.88 -10.86
N ASN A 204 16.40 2.03 -9.94
CA ASN A 204 15.99 0.65 -10.24
C ASN A 204 14.62 0.53 -10.95
N ALA A 205 13.90 1.64 -11.13
CA ALA A 205 12.71 1.72 -11.98
C ALA A 205 13.07 1.81 -13.47
N SER A 206 14.33 2.06 -13.82
CA SER A 206 14.79 2.07 -15.21
C SER A 206 14.54 0.74 -15.90
N GLY A 207 14.01 0.80 -17.12
CA GLY A 207 13.67 -0.37 -17.93
C GLY A 207 12.30 -0.97 -17.60
N THR A 208 11.51 -0.31 -16.75
CA THR A 208 10.16 -0.75 -16.41
C THR A 208 9.20 -0.63 -17.58
N ARG A 209 8.18 -1.49 -17.59
CA ARG A 209 6.96 -1.35 -18.40
C ARG A 209 5.81 -0.71 -17.62
N ALA A 210 5.99 -0.47 -16.33
CA ALA A 210 4.99 0.10 -15.45
C ALA A 210 5.59 1.34 -14.76
N PRO A 211 5.60 2.50 -15.44
CA PRO A 211 6.16 3.72 -14.88
C PRO A 211 5.28 4.21 -13.72
N HIS A 212 5.93 4.66 -12.66
CA HIS A 212 5.25 4.99 -11.42
C HIS A 212 6.02 6.03 -10.61
N LEU A 213 5.30 6.70 -9.71
CA LEU A 213 5.89 7.31 -8.53
C LEU A 213 5.90 6.28 -7.42
N HIS A 214 7.09 5.99 -6.88
CA HIS A 214 7.19 5.26 -5.63
C HIS A 214 7.09 6.26 -4.47
N PHE A 215 6.10 6.07 -3.60
CA PHE A 215 5.77 6.98 -2.50
C PHE A 215 5.84 6.25 -1.16
N GLU A 216 6.61 6.77 -0.21
CA GLU A 216 6.75 6.18 1.13
C GLU A 216 6.24 7.16 2.22
N ILE A 217 5.70 6.59 3.30
CA ILE A 217 5.45 7.28 4.56
C ILE A 217 6.26 6.58 5.65
N ALA A 218 6.86 7.36 6.54
CA ALA A 218 7.78 6.84 7.55
C ALA A 218 7.77 7.68 8.83
N TYR A 219 8.13 7.03 9.94
CA TYR A 219 8.46 7.73 11.20
C TYR A 219 9.96 8.04 11.31
N GLU A 220 10.82 7.28 10.63
CA GLU A 220 12.23 7.61 10.43
C GLU A 220 12.66 7.38 8.98
N MET A 221 13.57 8.21 8.46
CA MET A 221 13.92 8.17 7.02
C MET A 221 14.53 6.83 6.60
N ARG A 222 15.36 6.19 7.44
CA ARG A 222 16.15 5.01 7.07
C ARG A 222 15.56 3.73 7.62
N GLY A 223 15.88 2.59 7.02
CA GLY A 223 15.40 1.29 7.47
C GLY A 223 15.53 0.21 6.41
N LYS A 224 15.83 -1.01 6.84
CA LYS A 224 15.87 -2.19 5.97
C LYS A 224 14.50 -2.86 5.93
N GLY A 225 14.03 -3.21 4.72
CA GLY A 225 12.71 -3.81 4.58
C GLY A 225 11.62 -2.86 5.09
N LEU A 226 10.67 -3.37 5.87
CA LEU A 226 9.56 -2.54 6.36
C LEU A 226 9.94 -1.66 7.56
N VAL A 227 11.17 -1.77 8.09
CA VAL A 227 11.61 -0.95 9.23
C VAL A 227 11.38 0.53 8.95
N ASN A 228 10.77 1.22 9.92
CA ASN A 228 10.47 2.65 9.87
C ASN A 228 9.38 3.08 8.87
N ARG A 229 8.72 2.15 8.18
CA ARG A 229 7.73 2.46 7.14
C ARG A 229 6.29 2.33 7.65
N VAL A 230 5.39 2.97 6.94
CA VAL A 230 3.94 2.96 7.17
C VAL A 230 3.27 2.87 5.81
N ASP A 231 2.17 2.13 5.75
CA ASP A 231 1.38 2.01 4.54
C ASP A 231 0.81 3.39 4.12
N PRO A 232 1.18 3.91 2.93
CA PRO A 232 0.64 5.17 2.45
C PRO A 232 -0.89 5.17 2.29
N GLU A 233 -1.51 4.01 2.06
CA GLU A 233 -2.96 3.92 1.95
C GLU A 233 -3.70 4.06 3.28
N MET A 234 -2.99 4.08 4.41
CA MET A 234 -3.57 4.56 5.67
C MET A 234 -3.91 6.04 5.63
N TYR A 235 -3.33 6.80 4.71
CA TYR A 235 -3.52 8.25 4.61
C TYR A 235 -4.18 8.67 3.30
N PHE A 236 -3.94 7.95 2.21
CA PHE A 236 -4.44 8.30 0.88
C PHE A 236 -5.36 7.22 0.32
N LYS A 237 -6.39 7.65 -0.42
CA LYS A 237 -7.25 6.75 -1.20
C LYS A 237 -6.66 6.63 -2.60
N ILE A 238 -6.15 5.46 -2.94
CA ILE A 238 -5.49 5.19 -4.21
C ILE A 238 -6.29 4.09 -4.90
N LYS A 239 -6.78 4.38 -6.11
CA LYS A 239 -7.70 3.47 -6.80
C LYS A 239 -7.01 2.17 -7.20
N ASN A 240 -7.70 1.05 -6.99
CA ASN A 240 -7.18 -0.26 -7.38
C ASN A 240 -8.30 -1.20 -7.87
N GLY A 241 -7.92 -2.24 -8.63
CA GLY A 241 -8.80 -3.36 -8.96
C GLY A 241 -10.10 -2.94 -9.64
N ASN A 242 -11.21 -3.06 -8.91
CA ASN A 242 -12.56 -2.74 -9.39
C ASN A 242 -12.89 -1.24 -9.35
N GLU A 243 -12.07 -0.43 -8.68
CA GLU A 243 -12.23 1.03 -8.62
C GLU A 243 -11.65 1.73 -9.86
N LEU A 244 -10.81 1.03 -10.62
CA LEU A 244 -10.26 1.53 -11.88
C LEU A 244 -11.30 1.43 -13.00
N SER A 245 -11.51 2.54 -13.70
CA SER A 245 -12.32 2.56 -14.93
C SER A 245 -11.66 1.75 -16.06
N LYS A 246 -12.43 1.46 -17.12
CA LYS A 246 -11.89 0.75 -18.30
C LYS A 246 -10.81 1.57 -18.98
N GLU A 247 -10.98 2.88 -19.03
CA GLU A 247 -10.08 3.85 -19.63
C GLU A 247 -8.76 3.91 -18.84
N GLU A 248 -8.83 3.83 -17.51
CA GLU A 248 -7.66 3.80 -16.63
C GLU A 248 -6.85 2.52 -16.82
N LYS A 249 -7.51 1.36 -16.83
CA LYS A 249 -6.83 0.08 -17.12
C LYS A 249 -6.20 0.08 -18.51
N LYS A 250 -6.88 0.65 -19.51
CA LYS A 250 -6.36 0.80 -20.88
C LYS A 250 -5.12 1.69 -20.91
N ALA A 251 -5.14 2.83 -20.22
CA ALA A 251 -3.99 3.74 -20.17
C ALA A 251 -2.76 3.06 -19.52
N GLN A 252 -2.94 2.30 -18.44
CA GLN A 252 -1.86 1.52 -17.85
C GLN A 252 -1.35 0.43 -18.79
N LEU A 253 -2.26 -0.30 -19.44
CA LEU A 253 -1.90 -1.34 -20.41
C LEU A 253 -1.09 -0.77 -21.58
N GLU A 254 -1.51 0.37 -22.14
CA GLU A 254 -0.79 1.03 -23.23
C GLU A 254 0.62 1.45 -22.82
N ALA A 255 0.80 1.90 -21.57
CA ALA A 255 2.13 2.22 -21.03
C ALA A 255 3.07 1.00 -20.96
N THR A 256 2.54 -0.22 -20.87
CA THR A 256 3.35 -1.47 -20.86
C THR A 256 3.97 -1.82 -22.21
N HIS A 257 3.46 -1.26 -23.30
CA HIS A 257 4.02 -1.49 -24.64
C HIS A 257 5.38 -0.80 -24.84
N LEU A 258 5.75 0.10 -23.93
CA LEU A 258 7.02 0.80 -23.93
C LEU A 258 7.93 0.29 -22.81
N ILE A 259 9.24 0.26 -23.08
CA ILE A 259 10.27 0.11 -22.05
C ILE A 259 10.76 1.51 -21.70
N TRP A 260 10.38 1.99 -20.52
CA TRP A 260 10.71 3.32 -20.04
C TRP A 260 12.14 3.33 -19.50
N LYS A 261 12.96 4.27 -19.98
CA LYS A 261 14.36 4.43 -19.52
C LYS A 261 14.57 5.84 -19.01
N GLU A 262 15.44 5.96 -18.02
CA GLU A 262 15.88 7.22 -17.47
C GLU A 262 16.73 8.01 -18.45
N ASP A 263 16.76 9.34 -18.28
CA ASP A 263 17.74 10.19 -18.96
C ASP A 263 19.15 9.83 -18.47
N LYS A 264 20.17 9.81 -19.33
CA LYS A 264 21.56 9.50 -18.94
C LYS A 264 22.19 10.54 -18.00
N LYS A 265 21.61 11.73 -17.87
CA LYS A 265 22.17 12.88 -17.12
C LYS A 265 21.33 13.28 -15.91
N TYR A 266 20.33 12.49 -15.53
CA TYR A 266 19.42 12.80 -14.40
C TYR A 266 20.10 13.10 -13.06
N TYR A 267 21.35 12.65 -12.88
CA TYR A 267 22.12 12.84 -11.66
C TYR A 267 22.99 14.10 -11.65
N GLU A 268 23.16 14.77 -12.79
CA GLU A 268 23.97 15.99 -12.89
C GLU A 268 23.35 17.09 -12.01
N GLY A 269 24.16 17.73 -11.17
CA GLY A 269 23.69 18.77 -10.24
C GLY A 269 23.16 18.27 -8.89
N TYR A 270 23.13 16.95 -8.65
CA TYR A 270 22.67 16.37 -7.39
C TYR A 270 23.76 15.61 -6.63
N ARG A 271 23.60 15.54 -5.31
CA ARG A 271 24.43 14.65 -4.47
C ARG A 271 24.10 13.20 -4.80
N LEU A 272 25.12 12.34 -4.82
CA LEU A 272 24.96 10.90 -5.07
C LEU A 272 24.71 10.07 -3.80
N ALA A 273 24.55 10.77 -2.68
CA ALA A 273 24.34 10.18 -1.37
C ALA A 273 23.56 11.16 -0.48
N SER A 274 22.83 10.59 0.49
CA SER A 274 22.15 11.35 1.54
C SER A 274 23.13 12.18 2.35
N VAL A 275 22.70 13.34 2.85
CA VAL A 275 23.45 14.05 3.91
C VAL A 275 23.36 13.39 5.28
N PHE A 276 22.41 12.47 5.44
CA PHE A 276 22.25 11.63 6.62
C PHE A 276 22.75 10.21 6.34
N MET A 277 23.78 10.04 5.49
CA MET A 277 24.43 8.75 5.34
C MET A 277 24.94 8.28 6.70
N ASP A 278 24.39 7.16 7.14
CA ASP A 278 24.91 6.40 8.26
C ASP A 278 26.05 5.48 7.80
N GLU A 279 26.86 5.00 8.75
CA GLU A 279 28.01 4.13 8.50
C GLU A 279 27.64 2.86 7.70
N GLU A 280 26.41 2.37 7.83
CA GLU A 280 25.92 1.19 7.09
C GLU A 280 25.79 1.46 5.58
N ASN A 281 25.28 2.63 5.20
CA ASN A 281 25.16 3.00 3.79
C ASN A 281 26.54 3.27 3.15
N GLU A 282 27.49 3.85 3.91
CA GLU A 282 28.89 3.92 3.46
C GLU A 282 29.47 2.53 3.20
N ARG A 283 29.18 1.56 4.09
CA ARG A 283 29.67 0.19 3.95
C ARG A 283 29.10 -0.49 2.71
N ARG A 284 27.80 -0.33 2.43
CA ARG A 284 27.15 -0.89 1.24
C ARG A 284 27.74 -0.36 -0.06
N LEU A 285 28.01 0.96 -0.14
CA LEU A 285 28.67 1.56 -1.30
C LEU A 285 30.07 0.96 -1.51
N LYS A 286 30.85 0.80 -0.43
CA LYS A 286 32.19 0.19 -0.48
C LYS A 286 32.12 -1.29 -0.95
N GLU A 287 31.19 -2.08 -0.44
CA GLU A 287 30.98 -3.48 -0.84
C GLU A 287 30.59 -3.63 -2.32
N GLU A 288 29.79 -2.71 -2.84
CA GLU A 288 29.31 -2.73 -4.22
C GLU A 288 30.37 -2.27 -5.22
N GLU A 289 31.16 -1.25 -4.87
CA GLU A 289 32.36 -0.89 -5.62
C GLU A 289 33.35 -2.05 -5.71
N GLU A 290 33.53 -2.79 -4.62
CA GLU A 290 34.38 -3.99 -4.62
C GLU A 290 33.84 -5.10 -5.51
N LYS A 291 32.53 -5.38 -5.46
CA LYS A 291 31.89 -6.37 -6.34
C LYS A 291 32.07 -5.98 -7.81
N ASN A 292 31.90 -4.70 -8.13
CA ASN A 292 32.09 -4.19 -9.49
C ASN A 292 33.55 -4.29 -9.94
N LYS A 293 34.52 -3.98 -9.07
CA LYS A 293 35.96 -4.18 -9.35
C LYS A 293 36.31 -5.66 -9.59
N LYS A 294 35.79 -6.57 -8.76
CA LYS A 294 35.99 -8.03 -8.91
C LYS A 294 35.36 -8.55 -10.21
N SER A 295 34.17 -8.09 -10.56
CA SER A 295 33.49 -8.39 -11.84
C SER A 295 34.32 -7.93 -13.05
N LEU A 296 34.81 -6.69 -13.06
CA LEU A 296 35.66 -6.17 -14.13
C LEU A 296 36.99 -6.93 -14.28
N ASN A 297 37.61 -7.33 -13.17
CA ASN A 297 38.85 -8.11 -13.20
C ASN A 297 38.65 -9.52 -13.77
N ASN A 298 37.52 -10.18 -13.46
CA ASN A 298 37.16 -11.47 -14.04
C ASN A 298 36.87 -11.40 -15.55
N ILE A 299 36.27 -10.29 -16.01
CA ILE A 299 36.04 -10.04 -17.44
C ILE A 299 37.37 -9.78 -18.19
N LYS A 300 38.33 -9.09 -17.57
CA LYS A 300 39.68 -8.89 -18.14
C LYS A 300 40.48 -10.20 -18.18
N GLY A 301 40.40 -11.03 -17.15
CA GLY A 301 41.05 -12.35 -17.10
C GLY A 301 40.54 -13.35 -18.16
N THR A 302 39.26 -13.29 -18.50
CA THR A 302 38.66 -14.14 -19.56
C THR A 302 38.98 -13.65 -20.98
N LYS A 303 39.11 -12.33 -21.21
CA LYS A 303 39.62 -11.79 -22.49
C LYS A 303 41.12 -12.08 -22.72
N GLY A 304 41.93 -12.14 -21.66
CA GLY A 304 43.34 -12.54 -21.73
C GLY A 304 43.54 -14.00 -22.18
N LYS A 305 42.71 -14.94 -21.69
CA LYS A 305 42.78 -16.36 -22.08
C LYS A 305 42.30 -16.67 -23.52
N LYS A 306 41.44 -15.83 -24.11
CA LYS A 306 41.00 -16.01 -25.52
C LYS A 306 42.04 -15.53 -26.55
N ARG A 307 42.98 -14.64 -26.18
CA ARG A 307 44.05 -14.17 -27.08
C ARG A 307 45.26 -15.10 -27.14
N SER A 308 45.46 -16.01 -26.19
CA SER A 308 46.59 -16.96 -26.21
C SER A 308 46.31 -18.29 -26.92
N LYS A 309 45.13 -18.47 -27.53
CA LYS A 309 44.74 -19.69 -28.29
C LYS A 309 44.65 -19.48 -29.81
N ARG A 310 45.16 -18.35 -30.32
CA ARG A 310 45.33 -18.10 -31.76
C ARG A 310 46.76 -17.65 -32.03
N LYS A 311 47.69 -18.59 -31.96
CA LYS A 311 48.98 -18.59 -32.66
C LYS A 311 49.32 -20.04 -32.96
#